data_AF-W4UU80-F1
#
_entry.id   AF-W4UU80-F1
#
_cell.length_a   1.000
_cell.length_b   1.000
_cell.length_c   1.000
_cell.angle_alpha   90.00
_cell.angle_beta   90.00
_cell.angle_gamma   90.00
#
_symmetry.space_group_name_H-M   'P 1'
#
loop_
_entity.id
_entity.type
_entity.pdbx_description
1 polymer ?
#
loop_
_entity_poly.entity_id
_entity_poly.type
_entity_poly.pdbx_seq_one_letter_code
_entity_poly.pdbx_strand_id
1 'polypeptide(L)'
;MNGTNLFKIALRALANNKLRAFLTMLGIIIGVASVITMLAIGQGSKKSIQAQISEMGSNMIMIHPGADMRGGVRQDPSAMQTLKLSDYESLRNETSFLSAISPMFPHPDN
;
A
#
# COMPACT_ATOMS: atom_id res chain seq x y z
N MET A 1 -43.07 34.94 -17.52
CA MET A 1 -42.13 35.43 -16.47
C MET A 1 -40.73 34.97 -16.86
N ASN A 2 -39.88 35.89 -17.32
CA ASN A 2 -38.58 35.54 -17.90
C ASN A 2 -37.58 35.25 -16.78
N GLY A 3 -37.05 34.02 -16.70
CA GLY A 3 -36.10 33.59 -15.67
C GLY A 3 -34.81 34.43 -15.59
N THR A 4 -34.47 35.12 -16.68
CA THR A 4 -33.39 36.12 -16.74
C THR A 4 -33.61 37.30 -15.78
N ASN A 5 -34.85 37.73 -15.59
CA ASN A 5 -35.18 38.80 -14.64
C ASN A 5 -35.05 38.31 -13.19
N LEU A 6 -35.45 37.07 -12.89
CA LEU A 6 -35.25 36.49 -11.56
C LEU A 6 -33.77 36.36 -11.21
N PHE A 7 -32.93 35.94 -12.16
CA PHE A 7 -31.49 35.85 -11.94
C PHE A 7 -30.85 37.21 -11.67
N LYS A 8 -31.25 38.26 -12.41
CA LYS A 8 -30.83 39.64 -12.14
C LYS A 8 -31.27 40.14 -10.76
N ILE A 9 -32.49 39.82 -10.33
CA ILE A 9 -33.01 40.19 -9.00
C ILE A 9 -32.24 39.47 -7.90
N ALA A 10 -31.97 38.17 -8.05
CA ALA A 10 -31.20 37.38 -7.09
C ALA A 10 -29.76 37.90 -6.92
N LEU A 11 -29.06 38.21 -8.02
CA LEU A 11 -27.72 38.80 -7.97
C LEU A 11 -27.73 40.17 -7.28
N ARG A 12 -28.74 41.00 -7.55
CA ARG A 12 -28.87 42.31 -6.91
C ARG A 12 -29.19 42.20 -5.42
N ALA A 13 -30.01 41.24 -5.02
CA ALA A 13 -30.30 40.93 -3.62
C ALA A 13 -29.04 40.46 -2.86
N LEU A 14 -28.23 39.59 -3.49
CA LEU A 14 -26.96 39.14 -2.91
C LEU A 14 -25.96 40.31 -2.78
N ALA A 15 -25.93 41.21 -3.76
CA ALA A 15 -25.07 42.40 -3.76
C ALA A 15 -25.47 43.46 -2.72
N ASN A 16 -26.74 43.49 -2.27
CA ASN A 16 -27.21 44.38 -1.21
C ASN A 16 -26.72 43.97 0.18
N ASN A 17 -26.42 42.69 0.41
CA ASN A 17 -25.88 42.21 1.68
C ASN A 17 -24.57 41.44 1.51
N LYS A 18 -23.55 42.18 1.08
CA LYS A 18 -22.22 41.65 0.74
C LYS A 18 -21.58 40.87 1.88
N LEU A 19 -21.66 41.37 3.12
CA LEU A 19 -21.05 40.71 4.28
C LEU A 19 -21.71 39.37 4.59
N ARG A 20 -23.04 39.32 4.63
CA ARG A 20 -23.77 38.07 4.90
C ARG A 20 -23.51 37.04 3.81
N ALA A 21 -23.62 37.45 2.54
CA ALA A 21 -23.37 36.57 1.39
C ALA A 21 -21.92 36.06 1.37
N PHE A 22 -20.96 36.92 1.71
CA PHE A 22 -19.55 36.54 1.76
C PHE A 22 -19.28 35.50 2.88
N LEU A 23 -19.79 35.75 4.09
CA LEU A 23 -19.60 34.84 5.23
C LEU A 23 -20.24 33.47 5.00
N THR A 24 -21.42 33.40 4.39
CA THR A 24 -22.07 32.12 4.08
C THR A 24 -21.32 31.34 3.00
N MET A 25 -20.84 32.03 1.95
CA MET A 25 -20.02 31.39 0.92
C MET A 25 -18.68 30.90 1.50
N LEU A 26 -18.03 31.71 2.33
CA LEU A 26 -16.77 31.37 2.97
C LEU A 26 -16.90 30.10 3.82
N GLY A 27 -17.97 29.97 4.60
CA GLY A 27 -18.24 28.78 5.40
C GLY A 27 -18.35 27.51 4.54
N ILE A 28 -19.07 27.58 3.42
CA ILE A 28 -19.22 26.45 2.48
C ILE A 28 -17.87 26.10 1.84
N ILE A 29 -17.09 27.11 1.42
CA ILE A 29 -15.77 26.90 0.80
C ILE A 29 -14.83 26.19 1.77
N ILE A 30 -14.70 26.67 3.01
CA ILE A 30 -13.84 26.06 4.03
C ILE A 30 -14.35 24.67 4.41
N GLY A 31 -15.66 24.51 4.55
CA GLY A 31 -16.29 23.23 4.89
C GLY A 31 -15.99 22.16 3.84
N VAL A 32 -16.25 22.45 2.57
CA VAL A 32 -15.99 21.49 1.47
C VAL A 32 -14.50 21.27 1.27
N ALA A 33 -13.68 22.32 1.35
CA ALA A 33 -12.23 22.21 1.20
C ALA A 33 -11.58 21.31 2.26
N SER A 34 -12.00 21.43 3.53
CA SER A 34 -11.46 20.60 4.62
C SER A 34 -11.80 19.12 4.43
N VAL A 35 -13.03 18.80 4.02
CA VAL A 35 -13.46 17.42 3.73
C VAL A 35 -12.67 16.83 2.56
N ILE A 36 -12.54 17.57 1.45
CA ILE A 36 -11.76 17.10 0.28
C ILE A 36 -10.30 16.86 0.67
N THR A 37 -9.70 17.79 1.41
CA THR A 37 -8.29 17.69 1.84
C THR A 37 -8.07 16.47 2.73
N MET A 38 -8.94 16.26 3.72
CA MET A 38 -8.86 15.10 4.62
C MET A 38 -9.00 13.78 3.85
N LEU A 39 -9.92 13.70 2.89
CA LEU A 39 -10.11 12.51 2.06
C LEU A 39 -8.89 12.25 1.16
N ALA A 40 -8.35 13.30 0.54
CA ALA A 40 -7.17 13.21 -0.31
C ALA A 40 -5.95 12.73 0.50
N ILE A 41 -5.72 13.29 1.69
CA ILE A 41 -4.64 12.85 2.59
C ILE A 41 -4.88 11.39 3.01
N GLY A 42 -6.08 11.04 3.46
CA GLY A 42 -6.39 9.69 3.95
C GLY A 42 -6.18 8.63 2.87
N GLN A 43 -6.71 8.85 1.66
CA GLN A 43 -6.54 7.92 0.54
C GLN A 43 -5.10 7.90 0.01
N GLY A 44 -4.45 9.06 -0.10
CA GLY A 44 -3.05 9.16 -0.52
C GLY A 44 -2.09 8.43 0.43
N SER A 45 -2.26 8.63 1.74
CA SER A 45 -1.47 7.94 2.76
C SER A 45 -1.70 6.44 2.74
N LYS A 46 -2.95 5.97 2.64
CA LYS A 46 -3.25 4.54 2.50
C LYS A 46 -2.54 3.93 1.29
N LYS A 47 -2.60 4.59 0.13
CA LYS A 47 -1.94 4.11 -1.09
C LYS A 47 -0.42 4.10 -0.95
N SER A 48 0.16 5.14 -0.35
CA SER A 48 1.61 5.21 -0.12
C SER A 48 2.09 4.12 0.82
N ILE A 49 1.39 3.90 1.94
CA ILE A 49 1.70 2.84 2.89
C ILE A 49 1.57 1.47 2.22
N GLN A 50 0.50 1.24 1.46
CA GLN A 50 0.32 -0.01 0.72
C GLN A 50 1.46 -0.25 -0.28
N ALA A 51 1.89 0.77 -1.01
CA ALA A 51 3.01 0.67 -1.95
C ALA A 51 4.32 0.32 -1.21
N GLN A 52 4.63 1.02 -0.12
CA GLN A 52 5.82 0.74 0.70
C GLN A 52 5.80 -0.69 1.28
N ILE A 53 4.66 -1.15 1.78
CA ILE A 53 4.50 -2.53 2.27
C ILE A 53 4.66 -3.55 1.14
N SER A 54 4.12 -3.27 -0.06
CA SER A 54 4.25 -4.17 -1.21
C SER A 54 5.70 -4.25 -1.70
N GLU A 55 6.41 -3.12 -1.72
CA GLU A 55 7.83 -3.04 -2.10
C GLU A 55 8.76 -3.74 -1.10
N MET A 56 8.36 -3.78 0.18
CA MET A 56 9.09 -4.52 1.22
C MET A 56 9.05 -6.05 1.02
N GLY A 57 8.37 -6.55 0.00
CA GLY A 57 8.33 -7.95 -0.34
C GLY A 57 7.27 -8.71 0.45
N SER A 58 6.03 -8.21 0.46
CA SER A 58 4.89 -8.84 1.15
C SER A 58 4.52 -10.24 0.62
N ASN A 59 5.29 -10.81 -0.31
CA ASN A 59 5.11 -12.15 -0.86
C ASN A 59 6.46 -12.89 -1.07
N MET A 60 7.45 -12.65 -0.22
CA MET A 60 8.72 -13.39 -0.24
C MET A 60 8.75 -14.42 0.89
N ILE A 61 9.01 -15.69 0.54
CA ILE A 61 9.21 -16.79 1.50
C ILE A 61 10.64 -17.27 1.36
N MET A 62 11.43 -17.18 2.44
CA MET A 62 12.81 -17.67 2.49
C MET A 62 12.85 -19.01 3.22
N ILE A 63 13.29 -20.06 2.53
CA ILE A 63 13.38 -21.41 3.07
C ILE A 63 14.86 -21.72 3.36
N HIS A 64 15.16 -22.10 4.60
CA HIS A 64 16.50 -22.50 5.02
C HIS A 64 16.52 -23.98 5.41
N PRO A 65 17.62 -24.71 5.16
CA PRO A 65 17.74 -26.09 5.64
C PRO A 65 17.67 -26.13 7.17
N GLY A 66 17.01 -27.15 7.71
CA GLY A 66 16.92 -27.35 9.16
C GLY A 66 18.27 -27.76 9.75
N ALA A 67 18.59 -27.26 10.96
CA ALA A 67 19.70 -27.76 11.76
C ALA A 67 19.13 -28.71 12.83
N ASP A 68 19.47 -30.00 12.76
CA ASP A 68 19.04 -30.97 13.77
C ASP A 68 19.89 -30.82 15.04
N MET A 69 19.26 -30.47 16.16
CA MET A 69 19.92 -30.44 17.48
C MET A 69 19.68 -31.77 18.17
N ARG A 70 20.57 -32.74 17.95
CA ARG A 70 20.51 -34.04 18.62
C ARG A 70 21.55 -34.10 19.74
N GLY A 71 21.09 -34.08 20.99
CA GLY A 71 21.96 -34.34 22.17
C GLY A 71 22.87 -33.19 22.62
N GLY A 72 22.51 -31.93 22.34
CA GLY A 72 23.27 -30.76 22.82
C GLY A 72 24.50 -30.38 21.98
N VAL A 73 24.82 -31.17 20.95
CA VAL A 73 25.84 -30.83 19.95
C VAL A 73 25.14 -30.24 18.73
N ARG A 74 25.53 -29.02 18.35
CA ARG A 74 25.13 -28.43 17.06
C ARG A 74 25.90 -29.14 15.96
N GLN A 75 25.26 -30.06 15.25
CA GLN A 75 25.84 -30.66 14.05
C GLN A 75 25.87 -29.58 12.95
N ASP A 76 26.98 -29.50 12.21
CA ASP A 76 27.19 -28.48 11.17
C ASP A 76 26.02 -28.51 10.17
N PRO A 77 25.31 -27.38 9.96
CA PRO A 77 24.21 -27.29 8.98
C PRO A 77 24.61 -27.74 7.57
N SER A 78 25.90 -27.67 7.23
CA SER A 78 26.46 -28.11 5.95
C SER A 78 26.47 -29.63 5.77
N ALA A 79 26.48 -30.39 6.88
CA ALA A 79 26.51 -31.85 6.88
C ALA A 79 25.11 -32.48 6.70
N MET A 80 24.05 -31.70 6.91
CA MET A 80 22.65 -32.12 6.76
C MET A 80 21.98 -31.33 5.63
N GLN A 81 22.28 -31.70 4.38
CA GLN A 81 21.59 -31.16 3.19
C GLN A 81 20.14 -31.68 3.12
N THR A 82 19.27 -31.09 3.95
CA THR A 82 17.83 -31.36 3.98
C THR A 82 17.07 -30.61 2.89
N LEU A 83 17.66 -29.56 2.32
CA LEU A 83 17.13 -28.79 1.19
C LEU A 83 17.95 -29.13 -0.07
N LYS A 84 17.31 -29.72 -1.08
CA LYS A 84 17.97 -30.20 -2.31
C LYS A 84 17.49 -29.44 -3.55
N LEU A 85 18.27 -29.56 -4.64
CA LEU A 85 17.89 -29.02 -5.94
C LEU A 85 16.61 -29.67 -6.50
N SER A 86 16.32 -30.93 -6.15
CA SER A 86 15.06 -31.59 -6.49
C SER A 86 13.85 -30.88 -5.89
N ASP A 87 13.97 -30.35 -4.67
CA ASP A 87 12.88 -29.64 -4.00
C ASP A 87 12.59 -28.31 -4.71
N TYR A 88 13.63 -27.66 -5.25
CA TYR A 88 13.49 -26.49 -6.11
C TYR A 88 12.71 -26.81 -7.40
N GLU A 89 13.03 -27.93 -8.07
CA GLU A 89 12.35 -28.34 -9.29
C GLU A 89 10.88 -28.68 -9.05
N SER A 90 10.56 -29.41 -7.98
CA SER A 90 9.19 -29.70 -7.57
C SER A 90 8.42 -28.42 -7.23
N LEU A 91 9.01 -27.49 -6.46
CA LEU A 91 8.38 -26.21 -6.15
C LEU A 91 8.13 -25.38 -7.41
N ARG A 92 9.06 -25.36 -8.36
CA ARG A 92 8.93 -24.63 -9.63
C ARG A 92 7.83 -25.20 -10.53
N ASN A 93 7.68 -26.52 -10.59
CA ASN A 93 6.83 -27.18 -11.58
C ASN A 93 5.43 -27.51 -11.05
N GLU A 94 5.28 -27.77 -9.75
CA GLU A 94 4.02 -28.25 -9.16
C GLU A 94 3.19 -27.15 -8.49
N THR A 95 3.77 -25.97 -8.22
CA THR A 95 3.05 -24.88 -7.55
C THR A 95 2.56 -23.82 -8.52
N SER A 96 1.24 -23.54 -8.49
CA SER A 96 0.63 -22.49 -9.32
C SER A 96 0.68 -21.09 -8.66
N PHE A 97 1.12 -20.99 -7.41
CA PHE A 97 1.08 -19.76 -6.61
C PHE A 97 2.43 -19.04 -6.53
N LEU A 98 3.50 -19.60 -7.09
CA LEU A 98 4.82 -18.99 -7.12
C LEU A 98 5.02 -18.22 -8.43
N SER A 99 5.33 -16.93 -8.32
CA SER A 99 5.67 -16.08 -9.48
C SER A 99 7.13 -16.24 -9.89
N ALA A 100 8.04 -16.41 -8.93
CA ALA A 100 9.46 -16.63 -9.15
C ALA A 100 10.05 -17.42 -7.96
N ILE A 101 11.06 -18.24 -8.24
CA ILE A 101 11.82 -18.99 -7.24
C ILE A 101 13.31 -18.91 -7.61
N SER A 102 14.17 -18.59 -6.64
CA SER A 102 15.62 -18.50 -6.83
C SER A 102 16.33 -19.40 -5.83
N PRO A 103 17.19 -20.34 -6.27
CA PRO A 103 18.05 -21.07 -5.38
C PRO A 103 19.24 -20.18 -4.95
N MET A 104 19.65 -20.28 -3.70
CA MET A 104 20.87 -19.65 -3.19
C MET A 104 21.84 -20.74 -2.77
N PHE A 105 22.98 -20.81 -3.43
CA PHE A 105 24.05 -21.75 -3.07
C PHE A 105 25.01 -21.07 -2.10
N PRO A 106 25.46 -21.75 -1.04
CA PRO A 106 26.56 -21.27 -0.22
C PRO A 106 27.79 -21.03 -1.10
N HIS A 107 28.40 -19.84 -0.99
CA HIS A 107 29.66 -19.54 -1.66
C HIS A 107 30.79 -20.30 -0.94
N PRO A 108 31.71 -20.98 -1.66
CA PRO A 108 32.71 -21.86 -1.07
C PRO A 108 33.89 -21.18 -0.31
N ASP A 109 33.83 -19.87 -0.03
CA ASP A 109 34.93 -19.13 0.63
C ASP A 109 34.51 -18.57 2.01
N ASN A 110 34.56 -19.45 3.03
CA ASN A 110 35.06 -19.21 4.41
C ASN A 110 35.01 -20.50 5.24
#